data_AF-A0A3D0Y2M9-F1
#
_entry.id   AF-A0A3D0Y2M9-F1
#
_cell.length_a   1.000
_cell.length_b   1.000
_cell.length_c   1.000
_cell.angle_alpha   90.00
_cell.angle_beta   90.00
_cell.angle_gamma   90.00
#
_symmetry.space_group_name_H-M   'P 1'
#
loop_
_entity.id
_entity.type
_entity.pdbx_description
1 polymer ?
#
loop_
_entity_poly.entity_id
_entity_poly.type
_entity_poly.pdbx_seq_one_letter_code
_entity_poly.pdbx_strand_id
1 'polypeptide(L)'
;MNHLVAYVPVLHEGYAKLFKKHGGTIYLVGPEFVSEEFPRLIRDLRQLSVSDMVRAVQGLEIFEHVEVLTKEVMEKLQKEKATIIMPDEEISHELAPKYFSDCSITYENVFLRWDKPITLRETIVSPNRVISTKELDKKFIQLAKQEAQKSGDWWRQIGVVAVRDGEVLFTDHNRNLPTEYNLHAVGNPRDNFDAGEHPEIYPTIHGEASVVAQAARTGVSLNGAEVYVTTFPCANCARLLAEAGVVKVYYKDGYSMLDAEDIFKANNIEVVLVQDAKKS
;
A
#
# COMPACT_ATOMS: atom_id res chain seq x y z
N MET A 1 -27.49 21.66 5.34
CA MET A 1 -27.04 21.46 3.96
C MET A 1 -25.73 20.71 4.04
N ASN A 2 -25.53 19.67 3.22
CA ASN A 2 -24.28 18.90 3.26
C ASN A 2 -23.22 19.66 2.46
N HIS A 3 -22.09 19.98 3.10
CA HIS A 3 -20.95 20.63 2.46
C HIS A 3 -19.85 19.60 2.24
N LEU A 4 -19.66 19.13 1.01
CA LEU A 4 -18.56 18.24 0.66
C LEU A 4 -17.34 19.07 0.29
N VAL A 5 -16.23 18.91 1.00
CA VAL A 5 -14.95 19.53 0.63
C VAL A 5 -14.01 18.43 0.16
N ALA A 6 -13.53 18.52 -1.08
CA ALA A 6 -12.67 17.48 -1.66
C ALA A 6 -11.65 18.05 -2.64
N TYR A 7 -10.45 17.49 -2.64
CA TYR A 7 -9.49 17.68 -3.73
C TYR A 7 -9.76 16.66 -4.83
N VAL A 8 -10.04 17.15 -6.04
CA VAL A 8 -10.45 16.30 -7.19
C VAL A 8 -9.54 16.63 -8.38
N PRO A 9 -8.32 16.07 -8.46
CA PRO A 9 -7.43 16.32 -9.59
C PRO A 9 -7.90 15.57 -10.84
N VAL A 10 -8.49 14.37 -10.67
CA VAL A 10 -8.97 13.49 -11.74
C VAL A 10 -10.34 12.96 -11.37
N LEU A 11 -11.30 13.05 -12.29
CA LEU A 11 -12.63 12.48 -12.08
C LEU A 11 -12.64 11.00 -12.51
N HIS A 12 -12.96 10.09 -11.59
CA HIS A 12 -13.13 8.66 -11.84
C HIS A 12 -14.24 8.07 -10.97
N GLU A 13 -14.50 6.76 -11.09
CA GLU A 13 -15.64 6.10 -10.45
C GLU A 13 -15.70 6.27 -8.92
N GLY A 14 -14.54 6.33 -8.24
CA GLY A 14 -14.46 6.54 -6.80
C GLY A 14 -15.07 7.87 -6.37
N TYR A 15 -14.68 8.96 -7.03
CA TYR A 15 -15.30 10.28 -6.84
C TYR A 15 -16.78 10.26 -7.21
N ALA A 16 -17.16 9.63 -8.33
CA ALA A 16 -18.57 9.56 -8.73
C ALA A 16 -19.46 8.85 -7.67
N LYS A 17 -18.95 7.79 -7.03
CA LYS A 17 -19.62 7.10 -5.92
C LYS A 17 -19.74 7.99 -4.69
N LEU A 18 -18.65 8.68 -4.31
CA LEU A 18 -18.65 9.63 -3.20
C LEU A 18 -19.66 10.76 -3.43
N PHE A 19 -19.69 11.34 -4.63
CA PHE A 19 -20.59 12.44 -4.98
C PHE A 19 -22.04 12.03 -4.87
N LYS A 20 -22.42 10.88 -5.45
CA LYS A 20 -23.77 10.33 -5.37
C LYS A 20 -24.21 10.03 -3.94
N LYS A 21 -23.28 9.77 -3.01
CA LYS A 21 -23.57 9.49 -1.61
C LYS A 21 -24.01 10.73 -0.84
N HIS A 22 -23.45 11.91 -1.13
CA HIS A 22 -23.62 13.10 -0.28
C HIS A 22 -24.44 14.25 -0.91
N GLY A 23 -24.33 14.49 -2.22
CA GLY A 23 -24.99 15.61 -2.90
C GLY A 23 -24.77 16.97 -2.22
N GLY A 24 -25.73 17.90 -2.37
CA GLY A 24 -25.70 19.21 -1.71
C GLY A 24 -24.73 20.19 -2.37
N THR A 25 -23.85 20.82 -1.59
CA THR A 25 -22.83 21.73 -2.10
C THR A 25 -21.46 21.08 -2.05
N ILE A 26 -20.71 21.12 -3.15
CA ILE A 26 -19.31 20.69 -3.19
C ILE A 26 -18.38 21.89 -3.33
N TYR A 27 -17.33 21.90 -2.52
CA TYR A 27 -16.20 22.82 -2.61
C TYR A 27 -14.96 22.06 -3.06
N LEU A 28 -14.47 22.40 -4.25
CA LEU A 28 -13.28 21.82 -4.82
C LEU A 28 -12.04 22.56 -4.30
N VAL A 29 -11.13 21.83 -3.67
CA VAL A 29 -9.88 22.40 -3.16
C VAL A 29 -9.05 22.96 -4.33
N GLY A 30 -8.82 24.28 -4.30
CA GLY A 30 -8.16 25.03 -5.35
C GLY A 30 -6.65 24.79 -5.44
N PRO A 31 -6.00 25.18 -6.56
CA PRO A 31 -4.58 24.97 -6.76
C PRO A 31 -3.72 25.87 -5.85
N GLU A 32 -4.24 27.02 -5.41
CA GLU A 32 -3.52 27.93 -4.49
C GLU A 32 -3.14 27.20 -3.20
N PHE A 33 -4.13 26.63 -2.51
CA PHE A 33 -3.91 25.85 -1.29
C PHE A 33 -3.00 24.63 -1.53
N VAL A 34 -3.25 23.89 -2.62
CA VAL A 34 -2.45 22.70 -2.96
C VAL A 34 -1.00 23.09 -3.27
N SER A 35 -0.76 24.23 -3.92
CA SER A 35 0.57 24.67 -4.29
C SER A 35 1.42 25.13 -3.10
N GLU A 36 0.79 25.80 -2.13
CA GLU A 36 1.45 26.30 -0.93
C GLU A 36 1.77 25.17 0.05
N GLU A 37 0.80 24.29 0.33
CA GLU A 37 0.90 23.29 1.39
C GLU A 37 1.34 21.91 0.87
N PHE A 38 1.05 21.60 -0.41
CA PHE A 38 1.28 20.29 -1.03
C PHE A 38 1.95 20.36 -2.40
N PRO A 39 3.13 21.00 -2.54
CA PRO A 39 3.78 21.22 -3.84
C PRO A 39 4.05 19.93 -4.64
N ARG A 40 4.15 18.78 -3.94
CA ARG A 40 4.27 17.45 -4.58
C ARG A 40 3.05 17.03 -5.38
N LEU A 41 1.84 17.47 -5.02
CA LEU A 41 0.60 17.05 -5.67
C LEU A 41 0.39 17.70 -7.04
N ILE A 42 1.03 18.86 -7.28
CA ILE A 42 1.04 19.53 -8.60
C ILE A 42 1.73 18.66 -9.67
N ARG A 43 2.53 17.67 -9.26
CA ARG A 43 3.26 16.76 -10.17
C ARG A 43 2.36 15.70 -10.81
N ASP A 44 1.08 15.61 -10.45
CA ASP A 44 0.15 14.65 -11.07
C ASP A 44 -0.18 15.06 -12.51
N LEU A 45 0.42 14.36 -13.48
CA LEU A 45 0.23 14.61 -14.91
C LEU A 45 -1.23 14.45 -15.39
N ARG A 46 -2.07 13.78 -14.60
CA ARG A 46 -3.49 13.55 -14.94
C ARG A 46 -4.38 14.72 -14.51
N GLN A 47 -3.86 15.62 -13.68
CA GLN A 47 -4.64 16.69 -13.06
C GLN A 47 -5.26 17.63 -14.10
N LEU A 48 -6.58 17.83 -14.00
CA LEU A 48 -7.28 18.89 -14.73
C LEU A 48 -7.15 20.22 -14.00
N SER A 49 -7.32 21.33 -14.74
CA SER A 49 -7.47 22.63 -14.09
C SER A 49 -8.70 22.62 -13.19
N VAL A 50 -8.67 23.35 -12.08
CA VAL A 50 -9.83 23.41 -11.17
C VAL A 50 -11.06 23.96 -11.88
N SER A 51 -10.88 24.86 -12.86
CA SER A 51 -11.99 25.34 -13.70
C SER A 51 -12.61 24.25 -14.59
N ASP A 52 -11.80 23.34 -15.13
CA ASP A 52 -12.30 22.19 -15.89
C ASP A 52 -13.01 21.21 -14.98
N MET A 53 -12.47 21.00 -13.77
CA MET A 53 -13.09 20.10 -12.80
C MET A 53 -14.43 20.63 -12.29
N VAL A 54 -14.54 21.94 -12.02
CA VAL A 54 -15.83 22.56 -11.69
C VAL A 54 -16.86 22.26 -12.79
N ARG A 55 -16.50 22.49 -14.06
CA ARG A 55 -17.39 22.20 -15.20
C ARG A 55 -17.76 20.72 -15.29
N ALA A 56 -16.79 19.82 -15.10
CA ALA A 56 -17.01 18.38 -15.14
C ALA A 56 -17.95 17.92 -14.02
N VAL A 57 -17.76 18.40 -12.79
CA VAL A 57 -18.60 18.06 -11.63
C VAL A 57 -20.00 18.65 -11.76
N GLN A 58 -20.14 19.87 -12.25
CA GLN A 58 -21.44 20.49 -12.57
C GLN A 58 -22.22 19.65 -13.59
N GLY A 59 -21.54 19.17 -14.64
CA GLY A 59 -22.15 18.33 -15.68
C GLY A 59 -22.65 16.97 -15.21
N LEU A 60 -22.28 16.53 -14.00
CA LEU A 60 -22.85 15.31 -13.40
C LEU A 60 -24.25 15.54 -12.81
N GLU A 61 -24.67 16.80 -12.62
CA GLU A 61 -25.98 17.18 -12.06
C GLU A 61 -26.29 16.52 -10.70
N ILE A 62 -25.26 16.26 -9.89
CA ILE A 62 -25.38 15.65 -8.55
C ILE A 62 -25.50 16.72 -7.45
N PHE A 63 -24.85 17.87 -7.62
CA PHE A 63 -24.75 18.92 -6.60
C PHE A 63 -25.62 20.12 -6.98
N GLU A 64 -26.23 20.75 -5.97
CA GLU A 64 -26.97 22.02 -6.11
C GLU A 64 -26.00 23.16 -6.45
N HIS A 65 -24.82 23.15 -5.81
CA HIS A 65 -23.79 24.15 -5.98
C HIS A 65 -22.40 23.49 -6.06
N VAL A 66 -21.58 23.96 -7.01
CA VAL A 66 -20.20 23.51 -7.21
C VAL A 66 -19.32 24.76 -7.23
N GLU A 67 -18.48 24.91 -6.21
CA GLU A 67 -17.65 26.09 -6.00
C GLU A 67 -16.19 25.71 -5.76
N VAL A 68 -15.28 26.66 -6.00
CA VAL A 68 -13.87 26.50 -5.60
C VAL A 68 -13.73 26.93 -4.15
N LEU A 69 -13.00 26.14 -3.36
CA LEU A 69 -12.73 26.47 -1.96
C LEU A 69 -11.67 27.57 -1.88
N THR A 70 -12.12 28.80 -1.64
CA THR A 70 -11.26 29.96 -1.37
C THR A 70 -11.15 30.23 0.13
N LYS A 71 -10.18 31.07 0.56
CA LYS A 71 -10.04 31.50 1.96
C LYS A 71 -11.32 32.16 2.49
N GLU A 72 -11.98 32.96 1.66
CA GLU A 72 -13.25 33.63 1.99
C GLU A 72 -14.38 32.61 2.25
N VAL A 73 -14.48 31.57 1.42
CA VAL A 73 -15.46 30.48 1.60
C VAL A 73 -15.16 29.70 2.89
N MET A 74 -13.89 29.40 3.16
CA MET A 74 -13.49 28.72 4.39
C MET A 74 -13.90 29.51 5.64
N GLU A 75 -13.60 30.81 5.68
CA GLU A 75 -13.97 31.70 6.79
C GLU A 75 -15.49 31.78 6.98
N LYS A 76 -16.26 31.77 5.88
CA LYS A 76 -17.72 31.75 5.94
C LYS A 76 -18.23 30.45 6.57
N LEU A 77 -17.77 29.30 6.07
CA LEU A 77 -18.19 27.98 6.58
C LEU A 77 -17.85 27.82 8.07
N GLN A 78 -16.69 28.31 8.50
CA GLN A 78 -16.26 28.35 9.90
C GLN A 78 -17.21 29.20 10.75
N LYS A 79 -17.51 30.43 10.33
CA LYS A 79 -18.42 31.35 11.05
C LYS A 79 -19.82 30.77 11.19
N GLU A 80 -20.27 30.04 10.17
CA GLU A 80 -21.57 29.36 10.15
C GLU A 80 -21.59 28.03 10.92
N LYS A 81 -20.43 27.56 11.42
CA LYS A 81 -20.27 26.25 12.08
C LYS A 81 -20.87 25.12 11.25
N ALA A 82 -20.61 25.15 9.95
CA ALA A 82 -21.19 24.24 8.99
C ALA A 82 -20.84 22.77 9.30
N THR A 83 -21.68 21.85 8.83
CA THR A 83 -21.36 20.41 8.80
C THR A 83 -20.63 20.09 7.50
N ILE A 84 -19.39 19.66 7.62
CA ILE A 84 -18.48 19.41 6.50
C ILE A 84 -18.19 17.92 6.39
N ILE A 85 -18.27 17.41 5.17
CA ILE A 85 -17.88 16.05 4.82
C ILE A 85 -16.60 16.15 4.00
N MET A 86 -15.61 15.33 4.30
CA MET A 86 -14.33 15.29 3.59
C MET A 86 -13.91 13.84 3.35
N PRO A 87 -13.22 13.51 2.24
CA PRO A 87 -12.56 12.22 2.12
C PRO A 87 -11.53 12.03 3.26
N ASP A 88 -11.38 10.81 3.77
CA ASP A 88 -10.39 10.44 4.77
C ASP A 88 -8.99 10.37 4.13
N GLU A 89 -8.41 11.53 3.83
CA GLU A 89 -7.12 11.69 3.14
C GLU A 89 -6.27 12.82 3.75
N GLU A 90 -4.99 12.84 3.42
CA GLU A 90 -3.99 13.80 3.95
C GLU A 90 -4.42 15.26 3.83
N ILE A 91 -4.95 15.67 2.68
CA ILE A 91 -5.40 17.06 2.46
C ILE A 91 -6.50 17.42 3.45
N SER A 92 -7.43 16.50 3.69
CA SER A 92 -8.55 16.74 4.59
C SER A 92 -8.06 16.90 6.03
N HIS A 93 -7.14 16.04 6.48
CA HIS A 93 -6.59 16.08 7.83
C HIS A 93 -5.69 17.29 8.11
N GLU A 94 -5.12 17.89 7.09
CA GLU A 94 -4.33 19.13 7.21
C GLU A 94 -5.22 20.39 7.12
N LEU A 95 -6.23 20.37 6.25
CA LEU A 95 -7.11 21.53 6.03
C LEU A 95 -8.13 21.69 7.16
N ALA A 96 -8.73 20.60 7.63
CA ALA A 96 -9.74 20.58 8.69
C ALA A 96 -9.32 21.31 9.98
N PRO A 97 -8.21 20.98 10.66
CA PRO A 97 -7.82 21.64 11.91
C PRO A 97 -7.42 23.11 11.70
N LYS A 98 -6.95 23.47 10.50
CA LYS A 98 -6.47 24.83 10.18
C LYS A 98 -7.60 25.80 9.85
N TYR A 99 -8.65 25.34 9.17
CA TYR A 99 -9.70 26.22 8.63
C TYR A 99 -11.12 25.88 9.07
N PHE A 100 -11.34 24.69 9.65
CA PHE A 100 -12.66 24.17 10.00
C PHE A 100 -12.77 23.75 11.49
N SER A 101 -11.98 24.36 12.38
CA SER A 101 -11.88 23.97 13.78
C SER A 101 -13.20 24.06 14.57
N ASP A 102 -14.12 24.94 14.16
CA ASP A 102 -15.44 25.14 14.81
C ASP A 102 -16.57 24.42 14.05
N CYS A 103 -16.25 23.72 12.96
CA CYS A 103 -17.19 22.97 12.14
C CYS A 103 -17.35 21.53 12.65
N SER A 104 -18.47 20.90 12.32
CA SER A 104 -18.66 19.46 12.53
C SER A 104 -18.16 18.71 11.30
N ILE A 105 -17.07 17.94 11.45
CA ILE A 105 -16.40 17.26 10.33
C ILE A 105 -16.70 15.76 10.36
N THR A 106 -17.11 15.23 9.21
CA THR A 106 -17.27 13.78 8.97
C THR A 106 -16.27 13.33 7.90
N TYR A 107 -15.41 12.37 8.24
CA TYR A 107 -14.47 11.77 7.29
C TYR A 107 -15.08 10.54 6.61
N GLU A 108 -15.00 10.50 5.29
CA GLU A 108 -15.49 9.41 4.45
C GLU A 108 -14.33 8.52 4.02
N ASN A 109 -14.33 7.29 4.51
CA ASN A 109 -13.29 6.31 4.20
C ASN A 109 -13.50 5.73 2.78
N VAL A 110 -12.88 6.38 1.80
CA VAL A 110 -12.91 6.01 0.38
C VAL A 110 -11.52 6.16 -0.25
N PHE A 111 -11.07 5.13 -0.99
CA PHE A 111 -9.83 5.24 -1.76
C PHE A 111 -10.09 6.05 -3.04
N LEU A 112 -9.52 7.25 -3.12
CA LEU A 112 -9.61 8.13 -4.29
C LEU A 112 -8.28 8.22 -5.02
N ARG A 113 -7.19 8.32 -4.26
CA ARG A 113 -5.82 8.42 -4.77
C ARG A 113 -4.84 7.93 -3.71
N TRP A 114 -3.62 7.66 -4.13
CA TRP A 114 -2.52 7.52 -3.20
C TRP A 114 -2.23 8.86 -2.52
N ASP A 115 -2.20 8.82 -1.20
CA ASP A 115 -1.72 9.89 -0.33
C ASP A 115 -0.73 9.30 0.69
N LYS A 116 -0.09 10.15 1.50
CA LYS A 116 0.93 9.69 2.44
C LYS A 116 0.38 8.68 3.47
N PRO A 117 -0.77 8.93 4.14
CA PRO A 117 -1.36 7.96 5.06
C PRO A 117 -1.66 6.60 4.45
N ILE A 118 -2.31 6.55 3.27
CA ILE A 118 -2.67 5.27 2.63
C ILE A 118 -1.41 4.52 2.17
N THR A 119 -0.39 5.25 1.69
CA THR A 119 0.90 4.67 1.29
C THR A 119 1.60 3.95 2.45
N LEU A 120 1.48 4.48 3.67
CA LEU A 120 2.11 3.93 4.87
C LEU A 120 1.22 2.92 5.62
N ARG A 121 -0.01 2.70 5.15
CA ARG A 121 -0.99 1.87 5.86
C ARG A 121 -0.66 0.39 5.70
N GLU A 122 -0.59 -0.30 6.84
CA GLU A 122 -0.60 -1.76 6.89
C GLU A 122 -2.00 -2.26 6.58
N THR A 123 -2.16 -3.04 5.52
CA THR A 123 -3.47 -3.62 5.16
C THR A 123 -3.49 -5.11 5.48
N ILE A 124 -4.46 -5.52 6.28
CA ILE A 124 -4.72 -6.94 6.51
C ILE A 124 -5.05 -7.54 5.14
N VAL A 125 -4.20 -8.46 4.68
CA VAL A 125 -4.38 -9.17 3.40
C VAL A 125 -5.79 -9.75 3.39
N SER A 126 -6.51 -9.61 2.27
CA SER A 126 -7.96 -9.80 2.15
C SER A 126 -8.56 -10.93 3.02
N PRO A 127 -9.68 -10.69 3.73
CA PRO A 127 -10.32 -11.67 4.61
C PRO A 127 -10.87 -12.90 3.86
N ASN A 128 -11.03 -12.85 2.53
CA ASN A 128 -11.47 -13.96 1.68
C ASN A 128 -10.30 -14.83 1.17
N ARG A 129 -9.18 -14.88 1.90
CA ARG A 129 -8.00 -15.62 1.43
C ARG A 129 -8.23 -17.12 1.39
N VAL A 130 -7.53 -17.78 0.46
CA VAL A 130 -7.39 -19.23 0.49
C VAL A 130 -6.50 -19.60 1.67
N ILE A 131 -7.01 -20.48 2.55
CA ILE A 131 -6.26 -21.02 3.68
C ILE A 131 -5.91 -22.47 3.34
N SER A 132 -4.62 -22.76 3.24
CA SER A 132 -4.16 -24.14 3.12
C SER A 132 -3.91 -24.77 4.49
N THR A 133 -4.43 -25.97 4.65
CA THR A 133 -4.16 -26.88 5.78
C THR A 133 -3.46 -28.16 5.33
N LYS A 134 -3.02 -28.23 4.06
CA LYS A 134 -2.33 -29.40 3.50
C LYS A 134 -1.00 -29.62 4.19
N GLU A 135 -0.67 -30.90 4.47
CA GLU A 135 0.58 -31.26 5.15
C GLU A 135 1.82 -30.93 4.33
N LEU A 136 1.74 -30.98 2.99
CA LEU A 136 2.86 -30.61 2.13
C LEU A 136 3.21 -29.12 2.25
N ASP A 137 2.20 -28.25 2.21
CA ASP A 137 2.39 -26.80 2.33
C ASP A 137 2.98 -26.43 3.70
N LYS A 138 2.51 -27.10 4.76
CA LYS A 138 3.09 -26.95 6.11
C LYS A 138 4.55 -27.37 6.16
N LYS A 139 4.93 -28.46 5.47
CA LYS A 139 6.33 -28.91 5.41
C LYS A 139 7.22 -27.88 4.72
N PHE A 140 6.78 -27.28 3.61
CA PHE A 140 7.56 -26.25 2.93
C PHE A 140 7.64 -24.94 3.72
N ILE A 141 6.56 -24.53 4.40
CA ILE A 141 6.63 -23.41 5.35
C ILE A 141 7.54 -23.73 6.53
N GLN A 142 7.55 -24.97 7.02
CA GLN A 142 8.47 -25.37 8.09
C GLN A 142 9.92 -25.36 7.62
N LEU A 143 10.19 -25.75 6.37
CA LEU A 143 11.51 -25.62 5.75
C LEU A 143 11.91 -24.15 5.63
N ALA A 144 11.01 -23.28 5.18
CA ALA A 144 11.23 -21.83 5.14
C ALA A 144 11.52 -21.26 6.53
N LYS A 145 10.77 -21.69 7.57
CA LYS A 145 11.03 -21.29 8.97
C LYS A 145 12.40 -21.75 9.46
N GLN A 146 12.85 -22.95 9.09
CA GLN A 146 14.19 -23.45 9.43
C GLN A 146 15.28 -22.64 8.72
N GLU A 147 15.06 -22.30 7.45
CA GLU A 147 16.00 -21.47 6.71
C GLU A 147 16.10 -20.06 7.28
N ALA A 148 14.96 -19.48 7.69
CA ALA A 148 14.90 -18.16 8.33
C ALA A 148 15.84 -18.06 9.55
N GLN A 149 16.02 -19.14 10.31
CA GLN A 149 16.89 -19.16 11.50
C GLN A 149 18.37 -18.89 11.19
N LYS A 150 18.78 -18.97 9.92
CA LYS A 150 20.15 -18.65 9.49
C LYS A 150 20.34 -17.15 9.24
N SER A 151 19.27 -16.37 9.16
CA SER A 151 19.36 -14.93 8.95
C SER A 151 20.00 -14.24 10.16
N GLY A 152 21.06 -13.47 9.89
CA GLY A 152 21.69 -12.57 10.85
C GLY A 152 20.97 -11.21 10.99
N ASP A 153 19.84 -11.02 10.31
CA ASP A 153 19.02 -9.83 10.48
C ASP A 153 18.39 -9.83 11.87
N TRP A 154 18.58 -8.77 12.65
CA TRP A 154 18.06 -8.69 14.01
C TRP A 154 16.56 -8.39 14.06
N TRP A 155 16.01 -7.79 13.01
CA TRP A 155 14.63 -7.31 13.01
C TRP A 155 13.65 -8.36 12.51
N ARG A 156 13.85 -8.88 11.30
CA ARG A 156 12.97 -9.88 10.70
C ARG A 156 13.79 -11.01 10.10
N GLN A 157 13.62 -12.22 10.62
CA GLN A 157 14.18 -13.41 10.01
C GLN A 157 13.16 -14.01 9.05
N ILE A 158 13.45 -13.91 7.75
CA ILE A 158 12.57 -14.32 6.66
C ILE A 158 13.24 -15.46 5.90
N GLY A 159 12.51 -16.55 5.72
CA GLY A 159 12.95 -17.69 4.91
C GLY A 159 12.00 -17.91 3.75
N VAL A 160 12.55 -18.42 2.65
CA VAL A 160 11.88 -18.61 1.37
C VAL A 160 12.28 -19.95 0.78
N VAL A 161 11.31 -20.65 0.20
CA VAL A 161 11.51 -21.88 -0.56
C VAL A 161 10.75 -21.76 -1.88
N ALA A 162 11.46 -21.88 -3.01
CA ALA A 162 10.85 -22.02 -4.32
C ALA A 162 10.71 -23.50 -4.67
N VAL A 163 9.53 -23.89 -5.14
CA VAL A 163 9.14 -25.27 -5.44
C VAL A 163 8.56 -25.33 -6.85
N ARG A 164 8.80 -26.41 -7.58
CA ARG A 164 8.09 -26.73 -8.82
C ARG A 164 7.84 -28.23 -8.85
N ASP A 165 6.61 -28.62 -9.20
CA ASP A 165 6.18 -30.02 -9.25
C ASP A 165 6.45 -30.82 -7.95
N GLY A 166 6.40 -30.13 -6.81
CA GLY A 166 6.68 -30.71 -5.49
C GLY A 166 8.16 -30.85 -5.13
N GLU A 167 9.07 -30.44 -6.01
CA GLU A 167 10.52 -30.44 -5.75
C GLU A 167 11.04 -29.05 -5.42
N VAL A 168 11.97 -28.98 -4.47
CA VAL A 168 12.61 -27.72 -4.06
C VAL A 168 13.62 -27.30 -5.13
N LEU A 169 13.42 -26.11 -5.70
CA LEU A 169 14.37 -25.47 -6.61
C LEU A 169 15.44 -24.69 -5.84
N PHE A 170 14.99 -23.86 -4.89
CA PHE A 170 15.84 -22.99 -4.11
C PHE A 170 15.30 -22.85 -2.69
N THR A 171 16.20 -22.71 -1.73
CA THR A 171 15.90 -22.36 -0.35
C THR A 171 16.85 -21.25 0.05
N ASP A 172 16.32 -20.17 0.61
CA ASP A 172 17.12 -19.01 0.98
C ASP A 172 16.47 -18.21 2.12
N HIS A 173 17.21 -17.27 2.68
CA HIS A 173 16.74 -16.34 3.70
C HIS A 173 17.24 -14.93 3.40
N ASN A 174 16.68 -13.94 4.10
CA ASN A 174 17.17 -12.56 4.00
C ASN A 174 18.56 -12.45 4.65
N ARG A 175 19.51 -11.85 3.93
CA ARG A 175 20.91 -11.73 4.39
C ARG A 175 21.53 -10.39 4.03
N ASN A 176 22.52 -9.97 4.80
CA ASN A 176 23.21 -8.70 4.59
C ASN A 176 24.20 -8.78 3.44
N LEU A 177 24.28 -7.70 2.67
CA LEU A 177 25.31 -7.52 1.65
C LEU A 177 26.17 -6.28 1.97
N PRO A 178 27.45 -6.25 1.53
CA PRO A 178 28.19 -7.27 0.77
C PRO A 178 28.48 -8.59 1.52
N THR A 179 28.48 -8.61 2.86
CA THR A 179 28.67 -9.82 3.65
C THR A 179 27.71 -9.87 4.85
N GLU A 180 27.45 -11.06 5.38
CA GLU A 180 26.57 -11.25 6.56
C GLU A 180 27.12 -10.58 7.83
N TYR A 181 28.44 -10.45 7.94
CA TYR A 181 29.12 -9.85 9.08
C TYR A 181 29.05 -8.32 9.09
N ASN A 182 28.63 -7.68 7.99
CA ASN A 182 28.68 -6.23 7.87
C ASN A 182 27.88 -5.52 8.95
N LEU A 183 26.69 -6.01 9.30
CA LEU A 183 25.89 -5.40 10.38
C LEU A 183 26.64 -5.39 11.72
N HIS A 184 27.40 -6.45 12.02
CA HIS A 184 28.20 -6.51 13.24
C HIS A 184 29.45 -5.63 13.19
N ALA A 185 30.00 -5.41 11.99
CA ALA A 185 31.22 -4.64 11.81
C ALA A 185 30.97 -3.12 11.78
N VAL A 186 29.89 -2.67 11.14
CA VAL A 186 29.64 -1.24 10.89
C VAL A 186 28.26 -0.76 11.36
N GLY A 187 27.45 -1.63 11.97
CA GLY A 187 26.09 -1.31 12.40
C GLY A 187 25.06 -1.43 11.27
N ASN A 188 23.78 -1.21 11.59
CA ASN A 188 22.71 -1.17 10.60
C ASN A 188 22.37 0.30 10.27
N PRO A 189 22.42 0.72 9.00
CA PRO A 189 22.01 2.10 8.64
C PRO A 189 20.57 2.42 9.06
N ARG A 190 19.72 1.40 9.23
CA ARG A 190 18.34 1.55 9.70
C ARG A 190 18.21 1.96 11.17
N ASP A 191 19.28 1.81 11.96
CA ASP A 191 19.34 2.23 13.37
C ASP A 191 19.19 3.75 13.53
N ASN A 192 19.30 4.52 12.44
CA ASN A 192 19.17 5.98 12.42
C ASN A 192 17.74 6.50 12.21
N PHE A 193 16.75 5.61 12.05
CA PHE A 193 15.38 6.00 11.69
C PHE A 193 14.35 5.28 12.56
N ASP A 194 13.22 5.93 12.84
CA ASP A 194 12.11 5.31 13.57
C ASP A 194 11.34 4.32 12.69
N ALA A 195 10.49 3.48 13.31
CA ALA A 195 9.65 2.54 12.57
C ALA A 195 8.72 3.29 11.59
N GLY A 196 8.71 2.87 10.32
CA GLY A 196 7.91 3.50 9.26
C GLY A 196 8.61 4.62 8.49
N GLU A 197 9.77 5.09 8.95
CA GLU A 197 10.60 6.06 8.22
C GLU A 197 11.60 5.36 7.30
N HIS A 198 11.80 5.89 6.09
CA HIS A 198 12.80 5.42 5.12
C HIS A 198 12.91 3.89 4.97
N PRO A 199 11.79 3.16 4.70
CA PRO A 199 11.80 1.70 4.58
C PRO A 199 12.71 1.17 3.46
N GLU A 200 13.10 2.03 2.52
CA GLU A 200 14.06 1.74 1.45
C GLU A 200 15.52 1.64 1.92
N ILE A 201 15.85 2.18 3.10
CA ILE A 201 17.22 2.17 3.64
C ILE A 201 17.43 0.89 4.44
N TYR A 202 17.92 -0.15 3.78
CA TYR A 202 18.30 -1.40 4.43
C TYR A 202 19.38 -2.16 3.63
N PRO A 203 20.40 -2.76 4.28
CA PRO A 203 21.50 -3.44 3.58
C PRO A 203 21.20 -4.90 3.22
N THR A 204 20.00 -5.39 3.55
CA THR A 204 19.61 -6.79 3.44
C THR A 204 18.93 -7.06 2.10
N ILE A 205 19.41 -8.06 1.38
CA ILE A 205 18.64 -8.65 0.29
C ILE A 205 17.58 -9.57 0.89
N HIS A 206 16.33 -9.38 0.48
CA HIS A 206 15.23 -10.25 0.90
C HIS A 206 15.39 -11.66 0.33
N GLY A 207 14.87 -12.67 1.05
CA GLY A 207 14.94 -14.06 0.60
C GLY A 207 14.30 -14.25 -0.78
N GLU A 208 13.18 -13.59 -1.06
CA GLU A 208 12.44 -13.72 -2.32
C GLU A 208 13.25 -13.13 -3.48
N ALA A 209 13.79 -11.92 -3.27
CA ALA A 209 14.67 -11.27 -4.25
C ALA A 209 15.94 -12.08 -4.49
N SER A 210 16.49 -12.68 -3.44
CA SER A 210 17.65 -13.54 -3.55
C SER A 210 17.35 -14.80 -4.34
N VAL A 211 16.24 -15.50 -4.10
CA VAL A 211 15.81 -16.67 -4.90
C VAL A 211 15.71 -16.32 -6.39
N VAL A 212 15.12 -15.18 -6.73
CA VAL A 212 15.06 -14.70 -8.12
C VAL A 212 16.46 -14.46 -8.70
N ALA A 213 17.36 -13.83 -7.92
CA ALA A 213 18.74 -13.61 -8.34
C ALA A 213 19.54 -14.93 -8.48
N GLN A 214 19.32 -15.92 -7.62
CA GLN A 214 19.93 -17.24 -7.70
C GLN A 214 19.47 -18.00 -8.95
N ALA A 215 18.17 -18.00 -9.21
CA ALA A 215 17.56 -18.57 -10.41
C ALA A 215 18.17 -17.96 -11.68
N ALA A 216 18.24 -16.63 -11.76
CA ALA A 216 18.86 -15.92 -12.87
C ALA A 216 20.34 -16.28 -13.04
N ARG A 217 21.12 -16.29 -11.94
CA ARG A 217 22.55 -16.62 -11.96
C ARG A 217 22.83 -18.05 -12.41
N THR A 218 21.97 -19.00 -12.05
CA THR A 218 22.15 -20.43 -12.32
C THR A 218 21.45 -20.90 -13.60
N GLY A 219 20.68 -20.03 -14.26
CA GLY A 219 19.93 -20.38 -15.46
C GLY A 219 18.71 -21.29 -15.20
N VAL A 220 18.22 -21.35 -13.96
CA VAL A 220 17.02 -22.13 -13.60
C VAL A 220 15.80 -21.23 -13.71
N SER A 221 14.82 -21.61 -14.53
CA SER A 221 13.58 -20.84 -14.66
C SER A 221 12.68 -21.00 -13.43
N LEU A 222 12.15 -19.89 -12.92
CA LEU A 222 11.07 -19.83 -11.93
C LEU A 222 9.67 -19.79 -12.56
N ASN A 223 9.57 -19.83 -13.89
CA ASN A 223 8.27 -19.83 -14.55
C ASN A 223 7.49 -21.10 -14.17
N GLY A 224 6.25 -20.91 -13.71
CA GLY A 224 5.40 -21.98 -13.18
C GLY A 224 5.76 -22.43 -11.76
N ALA A 225 6.70 -21.78 -11.07
CA ALA A 225 7.07 -22.15 -9.71
C ALA A 225 6.05 -21.64 -8.68
N GLU A 226 6.03 -22.30 -7.54
CA GLU A 226 5.33 -21.90 -6.32
C GLU A 226 6.37 -21.43 -5.28
N VAL A 227 6.07 -20.39 -4.52
CA VAL A 227 6.99 -19.81 -3.53
C VAL A 227 6.37 -19.83 -2.15
N TYR A 228 7.07 -20.42 -1.19
CA TYR A 228 6.70 -20.48 0.22
C TYR A 228 7.58 -19.53 1.01
N VAL A 229 6.99 -18.57 1.72
CA VAL A 229 7.70 -17.55 2.49
C VAL A 229 7.17 -17.45 3.91
N THR A 230 8.02 -17.17 4.89
CA THR A 230 7.58 -17.04 6.29
C THR A 230 6.70 -15.80 6.51
N THR A 231 6.95 -14.72 5.78
CA THR A 231 6.23 -13.44 5.91
C THR A 231 5.72 -12.97 4.55
N PHE A 232 4.54 -12.34 4.51
CA PHE A 232 3.96 -11.83 3.27
C PHE A 232 4.96 -10.94 2.50
N PRO A 233 5.18 -11.17 1.19
CA PRO A 233 6.17 -10.42 0.41
C PRO A 233 5.89 -8.92 0.36
N CYS A 234 6.92 -8.10 0.45
CA CYS A 234 6.80 -6.66 0.19
C CYS A 234 6.52 -6.39 -1.30
N ALA A 235 6.10 -5.16 -1.65
CA ALA A 235 5.79 -4.80 -3.03
C ALA A 235 6.95 -5.05 -4.02
N ASN A 236 8.20 -4.83 -3.60
CA ASN A 236 9.36 -5.11 -4.45
C ASN A 236 9.54 -6.61 -4.71
N CYS A 237 9.42 -7.44 -3.67
CA CYS A 237 9.45 -8.90 -3.83
C CYS A 237 8.27 -9.39 -4.68
N ALA A 238 7.07 -8.84 -4.49
CA ALA A 238 5.88 -9.19 -5.29
C ALA A 238 6.10 -8.93 -6.79
N ARG A 239 6.67 -7.77 -7.15
CA ARG A 239 7.05 -7.45 -8.54
C ARG A 239 8.05 -8.46 -9.10
N LEU A 240 9.11 -8.77 -8.35
CA LEU A 240 10.14 -9.72 -8.79
C LEU A 240 9.57 -11.13 -9.00
N LEU A 241 8.73 -11.61 -8.08
CA LEU A 241 8.10 -12.92 -8.20
C LEU A 241 7.14 -12.98 -9.40
N ALA A 242 6.36 -11.92 -9.61
CA ALA A 242 5.45 -11.83 -10.76
C ALA A 242 6.20 -11.86 -12.09
N GLU A 243 7.22 -11.03 -12.25
CA GLU A 243 8.06 -10.99 -13.46
C GLU A 243 8.87 -12.28 -13.65
N ALA A 244 9.17 -13.02 -12.58
CA ALA A 244 9.84 -14.31 -12.65
C ALA A 244 8.92 -15.46 -13.12
N GLY A 245 7.61 -15.21 -13.28
CA GLY A 245 6.63 -16.21 -13.70
C GLY A 245 6.16 -17.16 -12.59
N VAL A 246 6.30 -16.75 -11.33
CA VAL A 246 5.75 -17.49 -10.18
C VAL A 246 4.23 -17.48 -10.28
N VAL A 247 3.59 -18.63 -10.09
CA VAL A 247 2.13 -18.78 -10.23
C VAL A 247 1.39 -18.82 -8.91
N LYS A 248 2.12 -19.02 -7.81
CA LYS A 248 1.53 -19.14 -6.47
C LYS A 248 2.49 -18.75 -5.37
N VAL A 249 1.98 -18.02 -4.39
CA VAL A 249 2.71 -17.60 -3.18
C VAL A 249 1.97 -18.09 -1.93
N TYR A 250 2.67 -18.90 -1.13
CA TYR A 250 2.24 -19.33 0.18
C TYR A 250 2.98 -18.53 1.25
N TYR A 251 2.26 -18.05 2.25
CA TYR A 251 2.87 -17.31 3.36
C TYR A 251 2.29 -17.71 4.71
N LYS A 252 3.03 -17.45 5.79
CA LYS A 252 2.63 -17.82 7.15
C LYS A 252 2.15 -16.64 7.99
N ASP A 253 2.88 -15.54 8.00
CA ASP A 253 2.62 -14.36 8.84
C ASP A 253 2.72 -13.06 8.01
N GLY A 254 2.38 -11.92 8.61
CA GLY A 254 2.50 -10.60 7.99
C GLY A 254 1.24 -10.10 7.27
N TYR A 255 1.37 -8.90 6.68
CA TYR A 255 0.32 -8.10 6.06
C TYR A 255 0.78 -7.56 4.71
N SER A 256 -0.19 -7.19 3.85
CA SER A 256 0.10 -6.56 2.57
C SER A 256 0.38 -5.07 2.81
N MET A 257 1.38 -4.55 2.09
CA MET A 257 1.65 -3.12 2.00
C MET A 257 1.64 -2.71 0.54
N LEU A 258 1.24 -1.46 0.31
CA LEU A 258 1.14 -0.87 -1.03
C LEU A 258 0.28 -1.76 -1.96
N ASP A 259 0.78 -2.02 -3.16
CA ASP A 259 0.17 -2.75 -4.26
C ASP A 259 0.55 -4.24 -4.27
N ALA A 260 1.19 -4.79 -3.23
CA ALA A 260 1.74 -6.15 -3.26
C ALA A 260 0.67 -7.23 -3.58
N GLU A 261 -0.47 -7.21 -2.89
CA GLU A 261 -1.60 -8.12 -3.18
C GLU A 261 -2.22 -7.84 -4.56
N ASP A 262 -2.32 -6.57 -4.96
CA ASP A 262 -2.87 -6.18 -6.26
C ASP A 262 -1.96 -6.63 -7.42
N ILE A 263 -0.64 -6.60 -7.25
CA ILE A 263 0.34 -7.11 -8.20
C ILE A 263 0.11 -8.61 -8.43
N PHE A 264 -0.03 -9.39 -7.34
CA PHE A 264 -0.31 -10.82 -7.46
C PHE A 264 -1.64 -11.07 -8.17
N LYS A 265 -2.70 -10.35 -7.77
CA LYS A 265 -4.02 -10.47 -8.39
C LYS A 265 -4.00 -10.13 -9.88
N ALA A 266 -3.33 -9.04 -10.28
CA ALA A 266 -3.24 -8.61 -11.67
C ALA A 266 -2.48 -9.62 -12.57
N ASN A 267 -1.56 -10.38 -11.98
CA ASN A 267 -0.77 -11.39 -12.68
C ASN A 267 -1.32 -12.82 -12.51
N ASN A 268 -2.53 -12.99 -11.97
CA ASN A 268 -3.17 -14.28 -11.70
C ASN A 268 -2.33 -15.21 -10.80
N ILE A 269 -1.61 -14.62 -9.84
CA ILE A 269 -0.80 -15.34 -8.86
C ILE A 269 -1.69 -15.63 -7.65
N GLU A 270 -1.88 -16.91 -7.35
CA GLU A 270 -2.68 -17.31 -6.19
C GLU A 270 -1.91 -17.05 -4.89
N VAL A 271 -2.57 -16.41 -3.92
CA VAL A 271 -1.97 -16.07 -2.63
C VAL A 271 -2.66 -16.85 -1.51
N VAL A 272 -1.89 -17.68 -0.81
CA VAL A 272 -2.41 -18.68 0.14
C VAL A 272 -1.79 -18.51 1.51
N LEU A 273 -2.62 -18.36 2.55
CA LEU A 273 -2.15 -18.43 3.93
C LEU A 273 -2.04 -19.89 4.36
N VAL A 274 -0.90 -20.27 4.93
CA VAL A 274 -0.73 -21.59 5.54
C VAL A 274 -0.98 -21.48 7.05
N GLN A 275 -1.99 -22.19 7.55
CA GLN A 275 -2.25 -22.26 8.99
C GLN A 275 -1.57 -23.48 9.62
N ASP A 276 -0.90 -23.25 10.75
CA ASP A 276 -0.50 -24.34 11.64
C ASP A 276 -1.78 -24.99 12.21
N ALA A 277 -1.76 -26.31 12.44
CA ALA A 277 -2.89 -26.97 13.09
C ALA A 277 -3.15 -26.29 14.45
N LYS A 278 -4.43 -25.99 14.76
CA LYS A 278 -4.79 -25.46 16.09
C LYS A 278 -4.16 -26.37 17.14
N LYS A 279 -3.24 -25.84 17.95
CA LYS A 279 -2.82 -26.52 19.18
C LYS A 279 -4.07 -26.60 20.05
N SER A 280 -4.64 -27.79 20.17
CA SER A 280 -5.66 -28.15 21.15
C SER A 280 -5.09 -28.05 22.56
#